data_AF-A0AAW7CVE5-F1
#
_entry.id   AF-A0AAW7CVE5-F1
#
_cell.length_a   1.000
_cell.length_b   1.000
_cell.length_c   1.000
_cell.angle_alpha   90.00
_cell.angle_beta   90.00
_cell.angle_gamma   90.00
#
_symmetry.space_group_name_H-M   'P 1'
#
loop_
_entity.id
_entity.type
_entity.pdbx_description
1 polymer ?
#
loop_
_entity_poly.entity_id
_entity_poly.type
_entity_poly.pdbx_seq_one_letter_code
_entity_poly.pdbx_strand_id
1 'polypeptide(L)'
;MQYPRVSINGVSVRVDSEGRYNLNDLHAAAVADGKATESQRPGAFLKSRQVRRFVHALSDATKSASVKVIKGGLNQGTWALELVVIRYAAWLKPEFEILVYNTFKEATRKGLDVMSKLNKLDHVINTESDCSPPCRARLPTS
;
A
#
# COMPACT_ATOMS: atom_id res chain seq x y z
N MET A 1 13.89 23.35 -11.09
CA MET A 1 13.60 21.92 -11.27
C MET A 1 12.10 21.74 -11.47
N GLN A 2 11.71 21.15 -12.60
CA GLN A 2 10.33 20.76 -12.88
C GLN A 2 10.13 19.36 -12.32
N TYR A 3 9.14 19.17 -11.44
CA TYR A 3 8.83 17.85 -10.88
C TYR A 3 7.95 17.06 -11.86
N PRO A 4 8.22 15.76 -12.05
CA PRO A 4 7.30 14.89 -12.79
C PRO A 4 5.95 14.86 -12.08
N ARG A 5 4.89 14.65 -12.88
CA ARG A 5 3.51 14.55 -12.40
C ARG A 5 2.97 13.16 -12.69
N VAL A 6 2.25 12.60 -11.73
CA VAL A 6 1.56 11.31 -11.84
C VAL A 6 0.07 11.55 -11.64
N SER A 7 -0.76 10.89 -12.45
CA SER A 7 -2.22 10.95 -12.30
C SER A 7 -2.68 9.89 -11.30
N ILE A 8 -3.22 10.33 -10.17
CA ILE A 8 -3.79 9.48 -9.12
C ILE A 8 -5.31 9.70 -9.14
N ASN A 9 -6.06 8.73 -9.65
CA ASN A 9 -7.53 8.83 -9.79
C ASN A 9 -7.99 10.13 -10.49
N GLY A 10 -7.28 10.55 -11.54
CA GLY A 10 -7.56 11.80 -12.27
C GLY A 10 -6.97 13.06 -11.65
N VAL A 11 -6.32 12.96 -10.48
CA VAL A 11 -5.62 14.06 -9.84
C VAL A 11 -4.16 14.09 -10.29
N SER A 12 -3.73 15.18 -10.90
CA SER A 12 -2.31 15.38 -11.27
C SER A 12 -1.48 15.81 -10.05
N VAL A 13 -0.62 14.93 -9.56
CA VAL A 13 0.20 15.14 -8.35
C VAL A 13 1.67 15.20 -8.69
N ARG A 14 2.41 16.18 -8.16
CA ARG A 14 3.86 16.25 -8.29
C ARG A 14 4.55 15.16 -7.47
N VAL A 15 5.60 14.57 -8.04
CA VAL A 15 6.45 13.57 -7.38
C VAL A 15 7.90 14.03 -7.44
N ASP A 16 8.63 13.90 -6.34
CA ASP A 16 10.06 14.20 -6.31
C ASP A 16 10.93 12.98 -6.67
N SER A 17 12.24 13.21 -6.82
CA SER A 17 13.21 12.16 -7.17
C SER A 17 13.35 11.05 -6.13
N GLU A 18 12.85 11.26 -4.91
CA GLU A 18 12.87 10.29 -3.82
C GLU A 18 11.53 9.51 -3.74
N GLY A 19 10.64 9.69 -4.72
CA GLY A 19 9.35 9.01 -4.76
C GLY A 19 8.32 9.59 -3.79
N ARG A 20 8.50 10.83 -3.32
CA ARG A 20 7.53 11.51 -2.45
C ARG A 20 6.53 12.31 -3.27
N TYR A 21 5.27 12.16 -2.93
CA TYR A 21 4.14 12.85 -3.54
C TYR A 21 3.85 14.15 -2.81
N ASN A 22 3.45 15.18 -3.56
CA ASN A 22 3.06 16.45 -2.98
C ASN A 22 1.63 16.39 -2.40
N LEU A 23 1.52 16.40 -1.07
CA LEU A 23 0.24 16.37 -0.36
C LEU A 23 -0.59 17.64 -0.56
N ASN A 24 0.02 18.77 -0.91
CA ASN A 24 -0.73 19.99 -1.18
C ASN A 24 -1.49 19.88 -2.51
N ASP A 25 -0.93 19.24 -3.53
CA ASP A 25 -1.64 18.99 -4.80
C ASP A 25 -2.86 18.10 -4.57
N LEU A 26 -2.68 17.03 -3.78
CA LEU A 26 -3.78 16.14 -3.36
C LEU A 26 -4.84 16.87 -2.54
N HIS A 27 -4.41 17.71 -1.60
CA HIS A 27 -5.32 18.49 -0.78
C HIS A 27 -6.14 19.48 -1.61
N ALA A 28 -5.48 20.21 -2.52
CA ALA A 28 -6.15 21.17 -3.40
C ALA A 28 -7.21 20.48 -4.27
N ALA A 29 -6.90 19.31 -4.83
CA ALA A 29 -7.87 18.52 -5.57
C ALA A 29 -9.03 18.03 -4.70
N ALA A 30 -8.75 17.56 -3.47
CA ALA A 30 -9.79 17.15 -2.54
C ALA A 30 -10.70 18.30 -2.10
N VAL A 31 -10.16 19.52 -1.94
CA VAL A 31 -10.95 20.73 -1.65
C VAL A 31 -11.82 21.09 -2.86
N ALA A 32 -11.27 21.05 -4.08
CA ALA A 32 -12.02 21.32 -5.31
C ALA A 32 -13.20 20.35 -5.50
N ASP A 33 -13.02 19.08 -5.10
CA ASP A 33 -14.05 18.05 -5.11
C ASP A 33 -15.04 18.12 -3.92
N GLY A 34 -14.89 19.09 -3.01
CA GLY A 34 -15.71 19.19 -1.79
C GLY A 34 -15.49 18.07 -0.76
N LYS A 35 -14.39 17.31 -0.88
CA LYS A 35 -14.03 16.18 -0.02
C LYS A 35 -13.11 16.56 1.14
N ALA A 36 -12.58 17.77 1.14
CA ALA A 36 -11.74 18.31 2.22
C ALA A 36 -12.02 19.80 2.45
N THR A 37 -11.70 20.27 3.65
CA THR A 37 -11.76 21.68 4.04
C THR A 37 -10.36 22.25 4.24
N GLU A 38 -10.19 23.57 4.16
CA GLU A 38 -8.90 24.24 4.42
C GLU A 38 -8.26 23.88 5.77
N SER A 39 -9.08 23.55 6.78
CA SER A 39 -8.60 23.12 8.09
C SER A 39 -7.83 21.79 8.04
N GLN A 40 -8.09 20.98 7.02
CA GLN A 40 -7.51 19.66 6.81
C GLN A 40 -6.26 19.68 5.91
N ARG A 41 -5.59 20.82 5.81
CA ARG A 41 -4.33 20.95 5.07
C ARG A 41 -3.22 20.04 5.62
N PRO A 42 -2.23 19.62 4.79
CA PRO A 42 -1.14 18.72 5.22
C PRO A 42 -0.36 19.21 6.45
N GLY A 43 -0.20 20.54 6.60
CA GLY A 43 0.43 21.12 7.78
C GLY A 43 -0.33 20.88 9.08
N ALA A 44 -1.66 20.76 9.05
CA ALA A 44 -2.48 20.42 10.22
C ALA A 44 -2.38 18.93 10.54
N PHE A 45 -2.45 18.08 9.51
CA PHE A 45 -2.25 16.64 9.61
C PHE A 45 -0.93 16.29 10.34
N LEU A 46 0.18 16.95 9.97
CA LEU A 46 1.49 16.70 10.57
C LEU A 46 1.63 17.19 12.02
N LYS A 47 0.71 17.99 12.57
CA LYS A 47 0.76 18.41 13.98
C LYS A 47 0.35 17.28 14.93
N SER A 48 -0.48 16.36 14.47
CA SER A 48 -0.95 15.24 15.28
C SER A 48 0.22 14.41 15.81
N ARG A 49 0.22 14.12 17.12
CA ARG A 49 1.24 13.27 17.75
C ARG A 49 1.26 11.87 17.13
N GLN A 50 0.09 11.32 16.79
CA GLN A 50 -0.01 9.99 16.19
C GLN A 50 0.62 9.97 14.79
N VAL A 51 0.35 10.99 13.98
CA VAL A 51 0.91 11.12 12.63
C VAL A 51 2.43 11.28 12.68
N ARG A 52 2.95 12.11 13.59
CA ARG A 52 4.41 12.27 13.77
C ARG A 52 5.10 10.96 14.14
N ARG A 53 4.50 10.17 15.04
CA ARG A 53 5.03 8.84 15.41
C ARG A 53 5.03 7.89 14.21
N PHE A 54 3.97 7.89 13.41
CA PHE A 54 3.89 7.08 12.19
C PHE A 54 4.97 7.48 11.17
N VAL A 55 5.12 8.77 10.90
CA VAL A 55 6.16 9.31 10.00
C VAL A 55 7.56 8.95 10.48
N HIS A 56 7.83 9.03 11.80
CA HIS A 56 9.12 8.62 12.36
C HIS A 56 9.39 7.14 12.14
N ALA A 57 8.45 6.27 12.54
CA ALA A 57 8.59 4.83 12.39
C ALA A 57 8.78 4.40 10.93
N LEU A 58 8.06 5.05 10.00
CA LEU A 58 8.24 4.79 8.58
C LEU A 58 9.62 5.24 8.09
N SER A 59 10.07 6.43 8.51
CA SER A 59 11.37 6.95 8.10
C SER A 59 12.52 6.03 8.55
N ASP A 60 12.43 5.52 9.77
CA ASP A 60 13.39 4.55 10.32
C ASP A 60 13.38 3.25 9.52
N ALA A 61 12.20 2.70 9.23
CA ALA A 61 12.05 1.45 8.48
C ALA A 61 12.58 1.56 7.04
N THR A 62 12.35 2.70 6.38
CA THR A 62 12.82 2.94 5.00
C THR A 62 14.25 3.46 4.93
N LYS A 63 14.87 3.80 6.07
CA LYS A 63 16.17 4.50 6.15
C LYS A 63 16.23 5.77 5.28
N SER A 64 15.09 6.47 5.17
CA SER A 64 14.91 7.63 4.32
C SER A 64 13.85 8.57 4.90
N ALA A 65 13.93 9.86 4.59
CA ALA A 65 12.98 10.85 5.08
C ALA A 65 11.61 10.65 4.42
N SER A 66 10.67 10.04 5.15
CA SER A 66 9.34 9.75 4.63
C SER A 66 8.48 11.00 4.38
N VAL A 67 8.86 12.14 4.96
CA VAL A 67 8.23 13.44 4.76
C VAL A 67 9.30 14.53 4.61
N LYS A 68 9.10 15.44 3.65
CA LYS A 68 9.89 16.66 3.45
C LYS A 68 8.95 17.86 3.35
N VAL A 69 9.18 18.88 4.16
CA VAL A 69 8.40 20.12 4.13
C VAL A 69 9.24 21.23 3.51
N ILE A 70 8.78 21.77 2.38
CA ILE A 70 9.40 22.91 1.71
C ILE A 70 8.53 24.14 1.96
N LYS A 71 9.14 25.19 2.51
CA LYS A 71 8.48 26.48 2.77
C LYS A 71 8.93 27.50 1.73
N GLY A 72 7.97 28.14 1.07
CA GLY A 72 8.24 29.17 0.07
C GLY A 72 8.72 28.63 -1.29
N GLY A 73 8.67 29.51 -2.30
CA GLY A 73 9.02 29.19 -3.69
C GLY A 73 7.98 28.35 -4.44
N LEU A 74 8.27 28.06 -5.70
CA LEU A 74 7.37 27.32 -6.62
C LEU A 74 7.12 25.86 -6.17
N ASN A 75 8.05 25.32 -5.39
CA ASN A 75 8.09 23.92 -4.98
C ASN A 75 7.64 23.73 -3.52
N GLN A 76 7.01 24.75 -2.94
CA GLN A 76 6.46 24.67 -1.60
C GLN A 76 5.42 23.56 -1.46
N GLY A 77 5.37 22.99 -0.26
CA GLY A 77 4.41 21.95 0.09
C GLY A 77 5.00 20.90 1.00
N THR A 78 4.13 19.99 1.43
CA THR A 78 4.49 18.78 2.15
C THR A 78 4.61 17.64 1.15
N TRP A 79 5.81 17.08 1.05
CA TRP A 79 6.13 15.94 0.20
C TRP A 79 6.21 14.71 1.08
N ALA A 80 5.55 13.61 0.69
CA ALA A 80 5.50 12.41 1.52
C ALA A 80 5.54 11.12 0.71
N LEU A 81 6.16 10.07 1.27
CA LEU A 81 6.14 8.73 0.69
C LEU A 81 4.72 8.17 0.65
N GLU A 82 4.50 7.21 -0.24
CA GLU A 82 3.20 6.61 -0.53
C GLU A 82 2.40 6.19 0.73
N LEU A 83 3.04 5.53 1.70
CA LEU A 83 2.35 5.12 2.93
C LEU A 83 1.84 6.31 3.77
N VAL A 84 2.55 7.44 3.76
CA VAL A 84 2.08 8.68 4.42
C VAL A 84 0.95 9.33 3.62
N VAL A 85 0.99 9.24 2.29
CA VAL A 85 -0.08 9.70 1.41
C VAL A 85 -1.38 8.93 1.68
N ILE A 86 -1.30 7.59 1.75
CA ILE A 86 -2.43 6.73 2.10
C ILE A 86 -2.96 7.09 3.50
N ARG A 87 -2.05 7.31 4.48
CA ARG A 87 -2.44 7.72 5.83
C ARG A 87 -3.12 9.09 5.86
N TYR A 88 -2.68 10.03 5.02
CA TYR A 88 -3.32 11.34 4.89
C TYR A 88 -4.73 11.22 4.28
N ALA A 89 -4.90 10.44 3.22
CA ALA A 89 -6.21 10.17 2.63
C ALA A 89 -7.18 9.50 3.63
N ALA A 90 -6.68 8.54 4.41
CA ALA A 90 -7.42 7.91 5.51
C ALA A 90 -7.85 8.91 6.59
N TRP A 91 -6.95 9.86 6.93
CA TRP A 91 -7.26 10.92 7.89
C TRP A 91 -8.31 11.92 7.36
N LEU A 92 -8.33 12.19 6.05
CA LEU A 92 -9.36 13.02 5.43
C LEU A 92 -10.72 12.33 5.43
N LYS A 93 -10.75 11.01 5.18
CA LYS A 93 -11.97 10.24 4.98
C LYS A 93 -11.96 8.91 5.75
N PRO A 94 -12.70 8.80 6.87
CA PRO A 94 -12.75 7.57 7.68
C PRO A 94 -13.21 6.34 6.90
N GLU A 95 -14.12 6.47 5.93
CA GLU A 95 -14.56 5.32 5.13
C GLU A 95 -13.43 4.77 4.26
N PHE A 96 -12.52 5.64 3.80
CA PHE A 96 -11.32 5.21 3.10
C PHE A 96 -10.36 4.47 4.05
N GLU A 97 -10.23 4.92 5.30
CA GLU A 97 -9.44 4.19 6.31
C GLU A 97 -9.99 2.77 6.55
N ILE A 98 -11.31 2.63 6.67
CA ILE A 98 -11.98 1.32 6.81
C ILE A 98 -11.72 0.45 5.57
N LEU A 99 -11.81 1.02 4.37
CA LEU A 99 -11.53 0.31 3.12
C LEU A 99 -10.09 -0.21 3.08
N VAL A 100 -9.11 0.61 3.49
CA VAL A 100 -7.70 0.19 3.57
C VAL A 100 -7.54 -0.99 4.52
N TYR A 101 -8.16 -0.95 5.71
CA TYR A 101 -8.10 -2.07 6.66
C TYR A 101 -8.78 -3.34 6.13
N ASN A 102 -9.92 -3.21 5.45
CA ASN A 102 -10.60 -4.36 4.85
C ASN A 102 -9.77 -4.96 3.72
N THR A 103 -9.17 -4.13 2.88
CA THR A 103 -8.29 -4.56 1.78
C THR A 103 -7.09 -5.31 2.33
N PHE A 104 -6.46 -4.81 3.39
CA PHE A 104 -5.37 -5.50 4.07
C PHE A 104 -5.81 -6.87 4.60
N LYS A 105 -6.92 -6.93 5.34
CA LYS A 105 -7.47 -8.18 5.87
C LYS A 105 -7.79 -9.20 4.77
N GLU A 106 -8.36 -8.75 3.67
CA GLU A 106 -8.71 -9.60 2.53
C GLU A 106 -7.46 -10.14 1.84
N ALA A 107 -6.45 -9.29 1.61
CA ALA A 107 -5.18 -9.69 1.02
C ALA A 107 -4.47 -10.76 1.87
N THR A 108 -4.43 -10.58 3.19
CA THR A 108 -3.85 -11.57 4.11
C THR A 108 -4.62 -12.88 4.10
N ARG A 109 -5.96 -12.85 4.09
CA ARG A 109 -6.80 -14.05 4.03
C ARG A 109 -6.62 -14.81 2.71
N LYS A 110 -6.57 -14.12 1.58
CA LYS A 110 -6.31 -14.73 0.27
C LYS A 110 -4.94 -15.41 0.22
N GLY A 111 -3.91 -14.78 0.79
CA GLY A 111 -2.59 -15.41 0.93
C GLY A 111 -2.64 -16.72 1.71
N LEU A 112 -3.34 -16.74 2.86
CA LEU A 112 -3.54 -17.94 3.67
C LEU A 112 -4.34 -19.03 2.94
N ASP A 113 -5.37 -18.64 2.17
CA ASP A 113 -6.18 -19.57 1.37
C ASP A 113 -5.33 -20.27 0.30
N VAL A 114 -4.50 -19.52 -0.45
CA VAL A 114 -3.58 -20.09 -1.45
C VAL A 114 -2.60 -21.08 -0.79
N MET A 115 -2.00 -20.73 0.34
CA MET A 115 -1.10 -21.64 1.06
C MET A 115 -1.82 -22.91 1.53
N SER A 116 -3.06 -22.79 2.02
CA SER A 116 -3.86 -23.96 2.44
C SER A 116 -4.18 -24.89 1.26
N LYS A 117 -4.39 -24.33 0.06
CA LYS A 117 -4.63 -25.11 -1.16
C LYS A 117 -3.36 -25.83 -1.63
N LEU A 118 -2.20 -25.17 -1.58
CA LEU A 118 -0.91 -25.79 -1.88
C LEU A 118 -0.63 -26.98 -0.95
N ASN A 119 -0.79 -26.79 0.36
CA ASN A 119 -0.56 -27.86 1.34
C ASN A 119 -1.49 -29.08 1.10
N LYS A 120 -2.74 -28.85 0.67
CA LYS A 120 -3.66 -29.94 0.30
C LYS A 120 -3.18 -30.68 -0.94
N LEU A 121 -2.70 -29.97 -1.96
CA LEU A 121 -2.16 -30.59 -3.17
C LEU A 121 -0.91 -31.42 -2.86
N ASP A 122 0.01 -30.90 -2.04
CA ASP A 122 1.20 -31.64 -1.62
C ASP A 122 0.82 -32.94 -0.91
N HIS A 123 -0.17 -32.89 -0.01
CA HIS A 123 -0.66 -34.10 0.65
C HIS A 123 -1.24 -35.11 -0.35
N VAL A 124 -2.04 -34.66 -1.32
CA VAL A 124 -2.62 -35.54 -2.35
C VAL A 124 -1.52 -36.19 -3.20
N ILE A 125 -0.56 -35.41 -3.67
CA ILE A 125 0.58 -35.92 -4.45
C ILE A 125 1.37 -36.95 -3.64
N ASN A 126 1.68 -36.66 -2.38
CA ASN A 126 2.40 -37.59 -1.51
C ASN A 126 1.63 -38.91 -1.32
N THR A 127 0.31 -38.84 -1.14
CA THR A 127 -0.53 -40.05 -1.03
C THR A 127 -0.64 -40.83 -2.34
N GLU A 128 -0.58 -40.17 -3.50
CA GLU A 128 -0.59 -40.82 -4.81
C GLU A 128 0.77 -41.44 -5.16
N SER A 129 1.88 -40.84 -4.74
CA SER A 129 3.23 -41.39 -4.94
C SER A 129 3.52 -42.65 -4.11
N ASP A 130 2.85 -42.83 -2.97
CA ASP A 130 2.86 -44.10 -2.21
C ASP A 130 2.00 -45.19 -2.88
N CYS A 131 1.09 -44.79 -3.78
CA CYS A 131 0.26 -45.69 -4.59
C CYS A 131 0.88 -45.95 -5.98
N SER A 132 2.17 -46.28 -6.05
CA SER A 132 2.72 -46.96 -7.23
C SER A 132 2.73 -48.46 -6.98
N PRO A 133 1.74 -49.24 -7.45
CA PRO A 133 1.86 -50.69 -7.41
C PRO A 133 3.00 -51.10 -8.36
N PRO A 134 3.88 -52.04 -7.97
CA PRO A 134 4.80 -52.62 -8.95
C PRO A 134 3.95 -53.45 -9.91
N CYS A 135 3.71 -52.95 -11.12
CA CYS A 135 3.27 -53.79 -12.24
C CYS A 135 4.43 -54.75 -12.59
N ARG A 136 4.60 -55.80 -11.79
CA ARG A 136 5.51 -56.91 -12.06
C ARG A 136 4.75 -58.23 -11.98
N ALA A 137 4.83 -58.95 -13.10
CA ALA A 137 4.37 -60.33 -13.37
C ALA A 137 2.84 -60.50 -13.45
N ARG A 138 2.29 -61.12 -14.50
CA ARG A 138 2.69 -62.44 -15.03
C ARG A 138 2.10 -62.63 -16.44
N LEU A 139 2.95 -62.90 -17.43
CA LEU A 139 2.55 -63.48 -18.73
C LEU A 139 2.05 -64.92 -18.48
N PRO A 140 0.87 -65.32 -18.98
CA PRO A 140 0.54 -66.73 -19.09
C PRO A 140 1.09 -67.25 -20.43
N THR A 141 2.07 -68.17 -20.34
CA THR A 141 2.38 -69.10 -21.41
C THR A 141 1.22 -70.08 -21.56
N SER A 142 0.65 -70.17 -22.76
CA SER A 142 -0.16 -71.31 -23.23
C SER A 142 0.05 -71.44 -24.72
#